data_AF-A0AAD8YN48-F1
#
_entry.id   AF-A0AAD8YN48-F1
#
_cell.length_a   1.000
_cell.length_b   1.000
_cell.length_c   1.000
_cell.angle_alpha   90.00
_cell.angle_beta   90.00
_cell.angle_gamma   90.00
#
_symmetry.space_group_name_H-M   'P 1'
#
loop_
_entity.id
_entity.type
_entity.pdbx_description
1 polymer ?
#
loop_
_entity_poly.entity_id
_entity_poly.type
_entity_poly.pdbx_seq_one_letter_code
_entity_poly.pdbx_strand_id
1 'polypeptide(L)' 'VEHAGEIRIKPGLRKYVCDLTLEPNTAHTRLSLSEGNRKVTCVKQQQSYPDHAERFDHWEQVLCRESLTGRCYWE' A
#
# COMPACT_ATOMS: atom_id res chain seq x y z
N VAL A 1 -32.77 -5.23 17.64
CA VAL A 1 -31.62 -5.77 16.86
C VAL A 1 -30.86 -4.58 16.30
N GLU A 2 -29.56 -4.52 16.56
CA GLU A 2 -28.74 -3.30 16.59
C GLU A 2 -28.71 -2.55 15.25
N HIS A 3 -29.23 -1.31 15.23
CA HIS A 3 -29.30 -0.47 14.02
C HIS A 3 -28.06 0.43 13.82
N ALA A 4 -26.96 0.21 14.54
CA ALA A 4 -25.81 1.11 14.55
C ALA A 4 -24.49 0.34 14.40
N GLY A 5 -24.20 -0.15 13.19
CA GLY A 5 -22.85 -0.64 12.87
C GLY A 5 -21.83 0.49 13.02
N GLU A 6 -20.61 0.16 13.48
CA GLU A 6 -19.50 1.09 13.76
C GLU A 6 -19.25 2.12 12.65
N ILE A 7 -19.55 1.76 11.40
CA ILE A 7 -19.42 2.58 10.19
C ILE A 7 -20.32 3.84 10.23
N ARG A 8 -21.50 3.78 10.87
CA ARG A 8 -22.42 4.94 10.97
C ARG A 8 -21.99 5.98 12.01
N ILE A 9 -21.11 5.60 12.94
CA ILE A 9 -20.73 6.44 14.08
C ILE A 9 -19.49 7.30 13.73
N LYS A 10 -18.64 6.85 12.80
CA LYS A 10 -17.47 7.60 12.34
C LYS A 10 -17.87 8.68 11.31
N PRO A 11 -17.66 9.98 11.59
CA PRO A 11 -17.94 11.04 10.61
C PRO A 11 -16.91 11.03 9.46
N GLY A 12 -17.33 11.45 8.27
CA GLY A 12 -16.44 11.70 7.13
C GLY A 12 -15.91 10.44 6.42
N LEU A 13 -14.81 10.60 5.68
CA LEU A 13 -14.17 9.51 4.90
C LEU A 13 -13.52 8.44 5.79
N ARG A 14 -13.18 8.79 7.03
CA ARG A 14 -12.53 7.90 8.01
C ARG A 14 -13.34 6.65 8.36
N LYS A 15 -14.64 6.62 8.07
CA LYS A 15 -15.46 5.40 8.20
C LYS A 15 -15.12 4.30 7.20
N TYR A 16 -14.38 4.64 6.14
CA TYR A 16 -13.93 3.70 5.11
C TYR A 16 -12.41 3.51 5.15
N VAL A 17 -11.75 3.86 6.28
CA VAL A 17 -10.29 3.77 6.37
C VAL A 17 -9.83 2.33 6.19
N CYS A 18 -8.82 2.14 5.36
CA CYS A 18 -8.10 0.88 5.20
C CYS A 18 -6.62 1.13 5.39
N ASP A 19 -5.96 0.21 6.08
CA ASP A 19 -4.50 0.16 6.12
C ASP A 19 -4.01 -0.49 4.81
N LEU A 20 -3.04 0.17 4.17
CA LEU A 20 -2.34 -0.37 3.00
C LEU A 20 -0.89 -0.70 3.37
N THR A 21 -0.40 -1.78 2.79
CA THR A 21 0.98 -2.22 2.93
C THR A 21 1.59 -2.36 1.56
N LEU A 22 2.75 -1.75 1.33
CA LEU A 22 3.45 -1.86 0.06
C LEU A 22 3.98 -3.29 -0.14
N GLU A 23 3.86 -3.80 -1.37
CA GLU A 23 4.27 -5.15 -1.74
C GLU A 23 5.71 -5.16 -2.29
N PRO A 24 6.69 -5.68 -1.53
CA PRO A 24 8.11 -5.65 -1.92
C PRO A 24 8.41 -6.36 -3.23
N ASN A 25 7.59 -7.35 -3.63
CA ASN A 25 7.77 -8.07 -4.88
C ASN A 25 7.45 -7.22 -6.12
N THR A 26 6.63 -6.18 -5.97
CA THR A 26 6.31 -5.25 -7.07
C THR A 26 7.27 -4.07 -7.13
N ALA A 27 7.91 -3.73 -5.99
CA ALA A 27 8.71 -2.52 -5.86
C ALA A 27 9.89 -2.48 -6.84
N HIS A 28 9.99 -1.40 -7.61
CA HIS A 28 11.15 -1.17 -8.46
C HIS A 28 12.46 -1.15 -7.65
N THR A 29 13.57 -1.63 -8.22
CA THR A 29 14.85 -1.78 -7.49
C THR A 29 15.43 -0.45 -6.99
N ARG A 30 15.01 0.70 -7.53
CA ARG A 30 15.40 2.04 -7.03
C ARG A 30 14.49 2.59 -5.92
N LEU A 31 13.55 1.80 -5.43
CA LEU A 31 12.70 2.16 -4.29
C LEU A 31 13.12 1.36 -3.06
N SER A 32 13.26 2.03 -1.92
CA SER A 32 13.50 1.39 -0.63
C SER A 32 12.24 1.48 0.22
N LEU A 33 11.82 0.33 0.76
CA LEU A 33 10.66 0.22 1.65
C LEU A 33 11.11 0.21 3.11
N SER A 34 10.39 0.93 3.96
CA SER A 34 10.68 1.05 5.39
C SER A 34 9.41 1.20 6.21
N GLU A 35 9.53 1.33 7.53
CA GLU A 35 8.40 1.51 8.46
C GLU A 35 7.33 0.42 8.29
N GLY A 36 7.77 -0.84 8.22
CA GLY A 36 6.86 -1.97 8.00
C GLY A 36 6.17 -1.92 6.62
N ASN A 37 6.89 -1.46 5.60
CA ASN A 37 6.41 -1.26 4.23
C ASN A 37 5.26 -0.24 4.11
N ARG A 38 5.22 0.75 4.99
CA ARG A 38 4.28 1.89 4.89
C ARG A 38 4.92 3.13 4.27
N LYS A 39 6.25 3.11 4.08
CA LYS A 39 7.00 4.23 3.52
C LYS A 39 7.91 3.78 2.40
N VAL A 40 7.93 4.57 1.33
CA VAL A 40 8.79 4.40 0.17
C VAL A 40 9.74 5.59 0.02
N THR A 41 10.99 5.32 -0.31
CA THR A 41 11.99 6.35 -0.63
C THR A 41 12.68 6.01 -1.94
N CYS A 42 12.79 6.98 -2.85
CA CYS A 42 13.59 6.81 -4.06
C CYS A 42 15.08 6.96 -3.74
N VAL A 43 15.86 5.97 -4.14
CA VAL A 43 17.30 5.90 -3.88
C VAL A 43 18.09 5.80 -5.17
N LYS A 44 19.36 6.24 -5.14
CA LYS A 44 20.26 6.15 -6.29
C LYS A 44 20.75 4.72 -6.53
N GLN A 45 21.04 4.00 -5.45
CA GLN A 45 21.54 2.63 -5.52
C GLN A 45 20.39 1.64 -5.62
N GLN A 46 20.49 0.70 -6.56
CA GLN A 46 19.53 -0.39 -6.68
C GLN A 46 19.57 -1.28 -5.42
N GLN A 47 18.40 -1.50 -4.84
CA GLN A 47 18.17 -2.44 -3.76
C GLN A 47 18.30 -3.87 -4.27
N SER A 48 18.85 -4.76 -3.44
CA SER A 48 19.06 -6.18 -3.73
C SER A 48 17.77 -6.98 -3.56
N TYR A 49 16.74 -6.66 -4.33
CA TYR A 49 15.51 -7.44 -4.36
C TYR A 49 15.67 -8.70 -5.24
N PRO A 50 15.08 -9.84 -4.85
CA PRO A 50 15.01 -11.00 -5.73
C PRO A 50 14.22 -10.71 -7.00
N ASP A 51 14.61 -11.37 -8.10
CA ASP A 51 13.85 -11.33 -9.34
C ASP A 51 12.42 -11.83 -9.12
N HIS A 52 11.45 -11.09 -9.67
CA HIS A 52 10.03 -11.40 -9.55
C HIS A 52 9.28 -10.90 -10.78
N ALA A 53 8.36 -11.69 -11.31
CA ALA A 53 7.63 -11.37 -12.54
C ALA A 53 6.76 -10.10 -12.43
N GLU A 54 6.31 -9.78 -11.22
CA GLU A 54 5.48 -8.60 -10.95
C GLU A 54 6.30 -7.33 -10.63
N ARG A 55 7.63 -7.43 -10.62
CA ARG A 55 8.49 -6.30 -10.29
C ARG A 55 8.50 -5.29 -11.43
N PHE A 56 8.25 -4.02 -11.10
CA PHE A 56 8.50 -2.95 -12.07
C PHE A 56 9.99 -2.82 -12.33
N ASP A 57 10.38 -2.81 -13.60
CA ASP A 57 11.77 -2.73 -14.07
C ASP A 57 12.07 -1.44 -14.84
N HIS A 58 11.02 -0.76 -15.33
CA HIS A 58 11.15 0.46 -16.13
C HIS A 58 10.89 1.74 -15.31
N TRP A 59 9.77 1.81 -14.59
CA TRP A 59 9.39 2.97 -13.79
C TRP A 59 9.55 2.71 -12.30
N GLU A 60 9.92 3.73 -11.53
CA GLU A 60 10.03 3.65 -10.07
C GLU A 60 8.65 3.61 -9.37
N GLN A 61 7.94 2.48 -9.54
CA GLN A 61 6.61 2.22 -9.00
C GLN A 61 6.59 1.05 -8.00
N VAL A 62 5.52 0.99 -7.21
CA VAL A 62 5.22 -0.09 -6.25
C VAL A 62 3.70 -0.15 -6.04
N LEU A 63 3.15 -1.34 -5.82
CA LEU A 63 1.73 -1.54 -5.50
C LEU A 63 1.54 -1.86 -4.01
N CYS A 64 0.32 -1.67 -3.51
CA CYS A 64 -0.11 -2.26 -2.24
C CYS A 64 -0.44 -3.74 -2.40
N ARG A 65 -0.35 -4.50 -1.30
CA ARG A 65 -0.73 -5.91 -1.26
C ARG A 65 -2.24 -6.10 -1.28
N GLU A 66 -2.97 -5.16 -0.66
CA GLU A 66 -4.40 -5.28 -0.45
C GLU A 66 -5.17 -5.00 -1.73
N SER A 67 -6.01 -5.95 -2.13
CA SER A 67 -7.02 -5.72 -3.17
C SER A 67 -8.17 -4.89 -2.60
N LEU A 68 -8.35 -3.68 -3.11
CA LEU A 68 -9.42 -2.79 -2.67
C LEU A 68 -10.75 -3.11 -3.39
N THR A 69 -11.81 -3.32 -2.62
CA THR A 69 -13.17 -3.53 -3.14
C THR A 69 -14.17 -2.65 -2.38
N GLY A 70 -15.21 -2.17 -3.06
CA GLY A 70 -16.21 -1.29 -2.45
C GLY A 70 -15.68 0.13 -2.20
N ARG A 71 -15.96 0.70 -1.01
CA ARG A 71 -15.52 2.04 -0.62
C ARG A 71 -14.34 1.93 0.33
N CYS A 72 -13.21 2.52 -0.06
CA CYS A 72 -11.97 2.52 0.69
C CYS A 72 -11.41 3.95 0.76
N TYR A 73 -10.73 4.25 1.85
CA TYR A 73 -10.03 5.50 2.08
C TYR A 73 -8.68 5.20 2.72
N TRP A 74 -7.61 5.81 2.24
CA TRP A 74 -6.27 5.69 2.80
C TRP A 74 -5.57 7.04 2.76
N GLU A 75 -4.62 7.25 3.67
CA GLU A 75 -3.74 8.42 3.78
C GLU A 75 -2.33 7.95 4.11
#